data_AF-A0A3R7TR91-F1
#
_entry.id   AF-A0A3R7TR91-F1
#
_cell.length_a   1.000
_cell.length_b   1.000
_cell.length_c   1.000
_cell.angle_alpha   90.00
_cell.angle_beta   90.00
_cell.angle_gamma   90.00
#
_symmetry.space_group_name_H-M   'P 1'
#
loop_
_entity.id
_entity.type
_entity.pdbx_description
1 polymer ?
#
loop_
_entity_poly.entity_id
_entity_poly.type
_entity_poly.pdbx_seq_one_letter_code
_entity_poly.pdbx_strand_id
1 'polypeptide(L)' 'MSVAQRIFAPIPDHDGRGTPSAAARWWLWIVLVPTAVWAWTTSEGAVVPTLVVTTLVASLALPIGWWILSLIADALTKQA' A
#
# COMPACT_ATOMS: atom_id res chain seq x y z
N MET A 1 -20.65 1.40 -11.70
CA MET A 1 -19.56 1.06 -10.78
C MET A 1 -19.65 1.91 -9.54
N SER A 2 -19.66 1.32 -8.35
CA SER A 2 -19.63 2.09 -7.11
C SER A 2 -18.25 2.74 -6.93
N VAL A 3 -18.17 3.82 -6.14
CA VAL A 3 -16.89 4.50 -5.82
C VAL A 3 -15.88 3.52 -5.22
N ALA A 4 -16.35 2.59 -4.38
CA ALA A 4 -15.51 1.54 -3.80
C ALA A 4 -14.91 0.64 -4.89
N GLN A 5 -15.72 0.16 -5.83
CA GLN A 5 -15.20 -0.63 -6.96
C GLN A 5 -14.14 0.14 -7.74
N ARG A 6 -14.31 1.45 -7.96
CA ARG A 6 -13.34 2.26 -8.68
C ARG A 6 -11.99 2.40 -7.95
N ILE A 7 -12.00 2.37 -6.62
CA ILE A 7 -10.79 2.54 -5.78
C ILE A 7 -10.05 1.20 -5.62
N PHE A 8 -10.78 0.10 -5.47
CA PHE A 8 -10.22 -1.22 -5.19
C PHE A 8 -10.02 -2.10 -6.44
N ALA A 9 -10.70 -1.82 -7.55
CA ALA A 9 -10.55 -2.63 -8.77
C ALA A 9 -9.10 -2.61 -9.27
N PRO A 10 -8.52 -3.80 -9.56
CA PRO A 10 -7.27 -3.88 -10.31
C PRO A 10 -7.46 -3.24 -11.68
N ILE A 11 -6.48 -2.49 -12.15
CA ILE A 11 -6.50 -1.96 -13.51
C ILE A 11 -5.92 -3.05 -14.43
N PRO A 12 -6.68 -3.59 -15.39
CA PRO A 12 -6.20 -4.65 -16.26
C PRO A 12 -5.07 -4.14 -17.17
N ASP A 13 -3.95 -4.85 -17.17
CA ASP A 13 -2.85 -4.65 -18.11
C ASP A 13 -3.13 -5.35 -19.44
N HIS A 14 -2.36 -5.02 -20.49
CA HIS A 14 -2.44 -5.66 -21.81
C HIS A 14 -2.18 -7.18 -21.75
N ASP A 15 -1.40 -7.63 -20.76
CA ASP A 15 -1.13 -9.03 -20.46
C ASP A 15 -2.25 -9.71 -19.64
N GLY A 16 -3.34 -9.01 -19.31
CA GLY A 16 -4.37 -9.49 -18.40
C GLY A 16 -3.95 -9.54 -16.92
N ARG A 17 -2.75 -9.03 -16.59
CA ARG A 17 -2.29 -8.89 -15.20
C ARG A 17 -3.02 -7.73 -14.53
N GLY A 18 -3.44 -7.91 -13.28
CA GLY A 18 -3.99 -6.82 -12.49
C GLY A 18 -2.87 -5.89 -12.02
N THR A 19 -2.81 -4.66 -12.53
CA THR A 19 -1.93 -3.64 -11.94
C THR A 19 -2.52 -3.13 -10.62
N PRO A 20 -1.66 -2.65 -9.68
CA PRO A 20 -2.11 -2.22 -8.37
C PRO A 20 -3.22 -1.17 -8.46
N SER A 21 -4.31 -1.42 -7.72
CA SER A 21 -5.47 -0.52 -7.66
C SER A 21 -5.09 0.86 -7.11
N ALA A 22 -5.98 1.85 -7.28
CA ALA A 22 -5.76 3.18 -6.73
C ALA A 22 -5.54 3.13 -5.21
N ALA A 23 -6.21 2.21 -4.50
CA ALA A 23 -5.97 1.96 -3.08
C ALA A 23 -4.54 1.49 -2.79
N ALA A 24 -3.99 0.60 -3.60
CA ALA A 24 -2.63 0.08 -3.41
C ALA A 24 -1.56 1.16 -3.62
N ARG A 25 -1.81 2.15 -4.49
CA ARG A 25 -0.91 3.31 -4.66
C ARG A 25 -0.90 4.20 -3.43
N TRP A 26 -2.06 4.42 -2.82
CA TRP A 26 -2.16 5.17 -1.56
C TRP A 26 -1.57 4.41 -0.38
N TRP A 27 -1.67 3.07 -0.38
CA TRP A 27 -1.09 2.23 0.66
C TRP A 27 0.41 2.48 0.84
N LEU A 28 1.14 2.74 -0.25
CA LEU A 28 2.56 3.12 -0.18
C LEU A 28 2.81 4.33 0.71
N TRP A 29 2.05 5.40 0.52
CA TRP A 29 2.20 6.62 1.30
C TRP A 29 1.70 6.47 2.74
N ILE A 30 0.61 5.70 2.93
CA ILE A 30 0.07 5.37 4.25
C ILE A 30 1.10 4.60 5.09
N VAL A 31 1.96 3.81 4.46
CA VAL A 31 3.05 3.11 5.16
C VAL A 31 4.28 4.01 5.30
N LEU A 32 4.76 4.62 4.21
CA LEU A 32 6.00 5.40 4.23
C LEU A 32 5.95 6.61 5.17
N VAL A 33 4.88 7.41 5.13
CA VAL A 33 4.84 8.69 5.86
C VAL A 33 4.83 8.47 7.37
N PRO A 34 3.92 7.66 7.95
CA PRO A 34 3.91 7.43 9.39
C PRO A 34 5.17 6.74 9.88
N THR A 35 5.69 5.76 9.13
CA THR A 35 6.93 5.08 9.50
C THR A 35 8.14 6.02 9.44
N ALA A 36 8.24 6.90 8.44
CA ALA A 36 9.31 7.88 8.35
C ALA A 36 9.24 8.90 9.49
N VAL A 37 8.04 9.41 9.82
CA VAL A 37 7.85 10.34 10.95
C VAL A 37 8.24 9.67 12.27
N TRP A 38 7.80 8.44 12.50
CA TRP A 38 8.17 7.68 13.69
C TRP A 38 9.68 7.43 13.76
N ALA A 39 10.28 6.90 12.69
CA ALA A 39 11.71 6.61 12.63
C ALA A 39 12.58 7.87 12.79
N TRP A 40 12.12 9.01 12.28
CA TRP A 40 12.79 10.31 12.48
C TRP A 40 12.85 10.70 13.96
N THR A 41 11.73 10.58 14.68
CA THR A 41 11.68 10.88 16.11
C THR A 41 12.48 9.91 16.96
N THR A 42 12.51 8.62 16.59
CA THR A 42 13.24 7.59 17.33
C THR A 42 14.76 7.65 17.10
N SER A 43 15.20 8.15 15.95
CA SER A 43 16.62 8.26 15.61
C SER A 43 17.22 9.64 15.89
N GLU A 44 16.50 10.51 16.62
CA GLU A 44 16.95 11.85 16.99
C GLU A 44 17.39 12.70 15.78
N GLY A 45 16.70 12.53 14.63
CA GLY A 45 17.01 13.24 13.38
C GLY A 45 18.17 12.65 12.57
N ALA A 46 18.67 11.46 12.93
CA ALA A 46 19.69 10.78 12.14
C ALA A 46 19.09 10.23 10.83
N VAL A 47 19.58 10.76 9.70
CA VAL A 47 19.04 10.50 8.36
C VAL A 47 19.17 9.03 7.95
N VAL A 48 20.36 8.44 8.09
CA VAL A 48 20.65 7.07 7.67
C VAL A 48 19.77 6.03 8.39
N PRO A 49 19.72 5.98 9.74
CA PRO A 49 18.86 5.03 10.44
C PRO A 49 17.37 5.27 10.15
N THR A 50 16.92 6.52 9.99
CA THR A 50 15.54 6.83 9.58
C THR A 50 15.20 6.13 8.26
N LEU A 51 16.05 6.27 7.24
CA LEU A 51 15.82 5.67 5.93
C LEU A 51 15.86 4.14 5.98
N VAL A 52 16.81 3.56 6.72
CA VAL A 52 16.94 2.11 6.87
C VAL A 52 15.69 1.51 7.53
N VAL A 53 15.27 2.07 8.67
CA VAL A 53 14.09 1.59 9.41
C VAL A 53 12.82 1.78 8.58
N THR A 54 12.66 2.94 7.94
CA THR A 54 11.51 3.22 7.08
C THR A 54 11.40 2.20 5.95
N THR A 55 12.51 1.93 5.26
CA THR A 55 12.54 0.99 4.14
C THR A 55 12.28 -0.44 4.60
N LEU A 56 12.85 -0.85 5.73
CA LEU A 56 12.68 -2.19 6.29
C LEU A 56 11.22 -2.45 6.67
N VAL A 57 10.62 -1.54 7.43
CA VAL A 57 9.21 -1.66 7.85
C VAL A 57 8.29 -1.59 6.65
N ALA A 58 8.53 -0.67 5.71
CA ALA A 58 7.73 -0.58 4.49
C ALA A 58 7.78 -1.86 3.66
N SER A 59 8.96 -2.46 3.49
CA SER A 59 9.14 -3.70 2.74
C SER A 59 8.30 -4.86 3.30
N LEU A 60 8.09 -4.89 4.63
CA LEU A 60 7.27 -5.91 5.29
C LEU A 60 5.77 -5.57 5.27
N ALA A 61 5.40 -4.30 5.42
CA ALA A 61 4.00 -3.86 5.52
C ALA A 61 3.29 -3.75 4.16
N LEU A 62 4.02 -3.37 3.10
CA LEU A 62 3.46 -3.23 1.76
C LEU A 62 2.84 -4.54 1.21
N PRO A 63 3.51 -5.71 1.24
CA PRO A 63 2.92 -6.94 0.74
C PRO A 63 1.69 -7.37 1.56
N ILE A 64 1.68 -7.14 2.87
CA ILE A 64 0.53 -7.44 3.74
C ILE A 64 -0.68 -6.60 3.34
N GLY A 65 -0.51 -5.29 3.20
CA GLY A 65 -1.62 -4.44 2.81
C GLY A 65 -2.08 -4.69 1.38
N TRP A 66 -1.18 -5.01 0.45
CA TRP A 66 -1.59 -5.41 -0.89
C TRP A 66 -2.45 -6.68 -0.89
N TRP A 67 -2.07 -7.68 -0.07
CA TRP A 67 -2.87 -8.89 0.11
C TRP A 67 -4.28 -8.57 0.66
N ILE A 68 -4.39 -7.74 1.70
CA ILE A 68 -5.68 -7.32 2.26
C ILE A 68 -6.54 -6.58 1.23
N LEU A 69 -5.95 -5.62 0.50
CA LEU A 69 -6.65 -4.86 -0.54
C LEU A 69 -7.16 -5.77 -1.66
N SER A 70 -6.42 -6.83 -2.00
CA SER A 70 -6.83 -7.81 -2.99
C SER A 70 -8.05 -8.61 -2.52
N LEU A 71 -8.07 -9.04 -1.25
CA LEU A 71 -9.23 -9.72 -0.67
C LEU A 71 -10.50 -8.84 -0.68
N ILE A 72 -10.34 -7.54 -0.39
CA ILE A 72 -11.45 -6.58 -0.42
C ILE A 72 -11.95 -6.42 -1.86
N ALA A 73 -11.06 -6.31 -2.85
CA ALA A 73 -11.43 -6.20 -4.25
C ALA A 73 -12.22 -7.43 -4.74
N ASP A 74 -11.77 -8.63 -4.38
CA ASP A 74 -12.47 -9.89 -4.69
C ASP A 74 -13.85 -9.95 -4.05
N ALA A 75 -13.96 -9.55 -2.77
CA ALA A 75 -15.23 -9.50 -2.06
C ALA A 75 -16.22 -8.53 -2.71
N LEU A 76 -15.76 -7.33 -3.10
CA LEU A 76 -16.58 -6.33 -3.81
C LEU A 76 -17.00 -6.80 -5.21
N THR A 77 -16.18 -7.61 -5.88
CA THR A 77 -16.48 -8.15 -7.20
C THR A 77 -17.56 -9.24 -7.12
N LYS A 78 -17.53 -10.09 -6.09
CA LYS A 78 -18.58 -11.12 -5.88
C LYS A 78 -19.96 -10.56 -5.53
N GLN A 79 -20.03 -9.31 -5.04
CA GLN A 79 -21.28 -8.66 -4.63
C GLN A 79 -21.96 -7.85 -5.75
N ALA A 80 -21.29 -7.68 -6.89
CA ALA A 80 -21.75 -6.88 -8.01
C ALA A 80 -22.28 -7.75 -9.15
#